data_AF-A0A3C1EMW2-F1
#
_entry.id   AF-A0A3C1EMW2-F1
#
_cell.length_a   1.000
_cell.length_b   1.000
_cell.length_c   1.000
_cell.angle_alpha   90.00
_cell.angle_beta   90.00
_cell.angle_gamma   90.00
#
_symmetry.space_group_name_H-M   'P 1'
#
loop_
_entity.id
_entity.type
_entity.pdbx_description
1 polymer ?
#
loop_
_entity_poly.entity_id
_entity_poly.type
_entity_poly.pdbx_seq_one_letter_code
_entity_poly.pdbx_strand_id
1 'polypeptide(L)'
;MHLIIALWLLALPARSSAQDSGGAELGYVVRVLDTGTVVLDFNEKSGASVGRPFTLFKEGDELKHPVTGKSLGRIESAVAQGILTQILPLYSIGALSSAGPSETVVPGMRARLNPAPAQTPAPAQPAATQSSSRPPRWRSPSFDYQATAMSVADCRGDGQLQTVLSDGRNVYLYSYPPNGATPIVQFAHKGNAPRILSLEAADINGNGRCEIFASLHNDTFNRFETVVLEFDGQGRLAQIAEFPYLVRSYLDPEGKPRFAVQQIVEDKSFPFGTIYPLSWKDGKYGPGRPPIGFGKRGVDWLYDFNFLSIDGKTATVSLTNTELVRVIFPNGKNVKTDAPYGQTPNRVRWTGDRMLNFRPPMAARYDNKGSLAGFYLLKNIAAFGGLAAPFGVFARGELHRKDWNGLSFSNSWVAELGGYSTGLALVSPPNGAQELAVAVVGTAGKTSVWAFDP
;
A
#
# COMPACT_ATOMS: atom_id res chain seq x y z
N MET A 1 -20.45 68.52 -29.82
CA MET A 1 -21.41 67.42 -29.94
C MET A 1 -20.89 66.50 -31.03
N HIS A 2 -20.37 65.33 -30.63
CA HIS A 2 -19.99 64.13 -31.40
C HIS A 2 -19.35 64.31 -32.80
N LEU A 3 -18.02 64.21 -32.85
CA LEU A 3 -17.23 64.02 -34.06
C LEU A 3 -16.95 62.51 -34.21
N ILE A 4 -17.50 61.89 -35.26
CA ILE A 4 -17.19 60.52 -35.69
C ILE A 4 -16.03 60.61 -36.68
N ILE A 5 -14.88 60.02 -36.35
CA ILE A 5 -13.79 59.77 -37.30
C ILE A 5 -13.47 58.28 -37.27
N ALA A 6 -13.76 57.62 -38.39
CA ALA A 6 -13.29 56.30 -38.74
C ALA A 6 -11.81 56.38 -39.12
N LEU A 7 -10.97 55.51 -38.56
CA LEU A 7 -9.59 55.34 -39.00
C LEU A 7 -9.32 53.86 -39.31
N TRP A 8 -9.07 53.60 -40.58
CA TRP A 8 -8.52 52.36 -41.12
C TRP A 8 -7.08 52.17 -40.61
N LEU A 9 -6.78 51.00 -40.01
CA LEU A 9 -5.41 50.58 -39.76
C LEU A 9 -4.97 49.56 -40.82
N LEU A 10 -3.98 49.97 -41.63
CA LEU A 10 -3.19 49.11 -42.50
C LEU A 10 -2.32 48.16 -41.67
N ALA A 11 -2.33 46.88 -42.04
CA ALA A 11 -1.41 45.86 -41.55
C ALA A 11 -0.01 46.05 -42.15
N LEU A 12 1.01 46.03 -41.28
CA LEU A 12 2.43 45.88 -41.63
C LEU A 12 2.90 44.48 -41.18
N PRO A 13 3.75 43.78 -41.95
CA PRO A 13 4.18 42.42 -41.64
C PRO A 13 5.22 42.42 -40.53
N ALA A 14 4.98 41.64 -39.48
CA ALA A 14 5.96 41.38 -38.44
C ALA A 14 7.12 40.56 -39.03
N ARG A 15 8.34 41.11 -38.92
CA ARG A 15 9.60 40.40 -39.16
C ARG A 15 9.67 39.17 -38.25
N SER A 16 9.89 37.99 -38.83
CA SER A 16 10.21 36.78 -38.09
C SER A 16 11.57 36.95 -37.40
N SER A 17 11.57 37.00 -36.07
CA SER A 17 12.79 36.73 -35.31
C SER A 17 13.11 35.24 -35.44
N ALA A 18 14.29 34.96 -36.00
CA ALA A 18 14.87 33.64 -36.07
C ALA A 18 14.89 33.01 -34.67
N GLN A 19 14.33 31.82 -34.57
CA GLN A 19 14.29 31.02 -33.37
C GLN A 19 15.70 30.44 -33.17
N ASP A 20 16.41 30.97 -32.18
CA ASP A 20 17.71 30.48 -31.75
C ASP A 20 17.55 29.02 -31.27
N SER A 21 18.23 28.09 -31.93
CA SER A 21 18.19 26.66 -31.61
C SER A 21 18.91 26.44 -30.27
N GLY A 22 18.14 26.38 -29.18
CA GLY A 22 18.65 26.10 -27.84
C GLY A 22 19.39 24.76 -27.79
N GLY A 23 20.72 24.84 -27.63
CA GLY A 23 21.55 23.68 -27.30
C GLY A 23 21.09 23.11 -25.96
N ALA A 24 20.75 21.82 -25.93
CA ALA A 24 20.42 21.14 -24.69
C ALA A 24 21.64 21.13 -23.77
N GLU A 25 21.50 21.63 -22.55
CA GLU A 25 22.58 21.65 -21.56
C GLU A 25 22.97 20.20 -21.21
N LEU A 26 24.23 19.87 -21.49
CA LEU A 26 24.80 18.54 -21.26
C LEU A 26 25.43 18.49 -19.86
N GLY A 27 25.09 17.45 -19.10
CA GLY A 27 25.65 17.17 -17.78
C GLY A 27 26.42 15.85 -17.77
N TYR A 28 26.91 15.47 -16.59
CA TYR A 28 27.69 14.23 -16.40
C TYR A 28 27.20 13.42 -15.21
N VAL A 29 27.41 12.11 -15.26
CA VAL A 29 27.31 11.23 -14.09
C VAL A 29 28.49 11.51 -13.18
N VAL A 30 28.24 12.11 -12.02
CA VAL A 30 29.26 12.43 -11.01
C VAL A 30 29.62 11.17 -10.22
N ARG A 31 28.61 10.35 -9.88
CA ARG A 31 28.78 9.14 -9.09
C ARG A 31 27.64 8.15 -9.34
N VAL A 32 27.94 6.87 -9.30
CA VAL A 32 26.95 5.79 -9.22
C VAL A 32 26.86 5.37 -7.76
N LEU A 33 25.66 5.45 -7.17
CA LEU A 33 25.45 5.05 -5.77
C LEU A 33 25.21 3.54 -5.70
N ASP A 34 24.28 3.04 -6.52
CA ASP A 34 23.87 1.62 -6.62
C ASP A 34 23.52 1.28 -8.09
N THR A 35 23.15 0.02 -8.41
CA THR A 35 22.80 -0.43 -9.77
C THR A 35 21.62 0.31 -10.42
N GLY A 36 20.85 1.08 -9.66
CA GLY A 36 19.69 1.84 -10.13
C GLY A 36 19.72 3.34 -9.83
N THR A 37 20.77 3.86 -9.19
CA THR A 37 20.78 5.26 -8.70
C THR A 37 22.07 5.98 -9.10
N VAL A 38 21.91 7.13 -9.74
CA VAL A 38 23.02 7.96 -10.24
C VAL A 38 22.93 9.39 -9.69
N VAL A 39 24.10 9.99 -9.44
CA VAL A 39 24.25 11.41 -9.13
C VAL A 39 24.67 12.12 -10.40
N LEU A 40 23.96 13.19 -10.76
CA LEU A 40 24.11 13.92 -12.00
C LEU A 40 24.45 15.39 -11.73
N ASP A 41 25.32 15.96 -12.54
CA ASP A 41 25.68 17.38 -12.53
C ASP A 41 24.58 18.24 -13.20
N PHE A 42 23.36 18.11 -12.67
CA PHE A 42 22.23 18.94 -13.04
C PHE A 42 21.65 19.58 -11.78
N ASN A 43 21.34 20.86 -11.85
CA ASN A 43 20.70 21.65 -10.80
C ASN A 43 19.52 22.46 -11.39
N GLU A 44 18.84 23.26 -10.58
CA GLU A 44 17.70 24.05 -11.03
C GLU A 44 18.02 24.98 -12.21
N LYS A 45 19.25 25.53 -12.28
CA LYS A 45 19.68 26.39 -13.39
C LYS A 45 19.80 25.62 -14.71
N SER A 46 20.15 24.34 -14.64
CA SER A 46 20.16 23.45 -15.80
C SER A 46 18.75 23.01 -16.25
N GLY A 47 17.71 23.48 -15.57
CA GLY A 47 16.32 23.08 -15.79
C GLY A 47 15.96 21.76 -15.11
N ALA A 48 16.79 21.24 -14.22
CA ALA A 48 16.49 20.03 -13.48
C ALA A 48 15.24 20.21 -12.60
N SER A 49 14.30 19.29 -12.68
CA SER A 49 13.11 19.26 -11.82
C SER A 49 12.77 17.82 -11.43
N VAL A 50 12.19 17.63 -10.26
CA VAL A 50 11.78 16.29 -9.79
C VAL A 50 10.77 15.69 -10.76
N GLY A 51 11.01 14.46 -11.21
CA GLY A 51 10.22 13.76 -12.22
C GLY A 51 10.65 14.03 -13.66
N ARG A 52 11.63 14.91 -13.91
CA ARG A 52 12.13 15.17 -15.26
C ARG A 52 12.96 13.98 -15.77
N PRO A 53 12.70 13.47 -16.99
CA PRO A 53 13.47 12.37 -17.56
C PRO A 53 14.86 12.84 -18.02
N PHE A 54 15.84 11.94 -17.97
CA PHE A 54 17.18 12.14 -18.50
C PHE A 54 17.63 10.91 -19.31
N THR A 55 18.59 11.13 -20.21
CA THR A 55 19.24 10.07 -20.99
C THR A 55 20.74 10.09 -20.73
N LEU A 56 21.32 8.95 -20.42
CA LEU A 56 22.76 8.71 -20.39
C LEU A 56 23.22 8.19 -21.75
N PHE A 57 24.32 8.72 -22.26
CA PHE A 57 24.86 8.34 -23.55
C PHE A 57 26.39 8.36 -23.56
N LYS A 58 26.95 7.63 -24.52
CA LYS A 58 28.38 7.56 -24.81
C LYS A 58 28.62 8.17 -26.20
N GLU A 59 29.64 9.01 -26.30
CA GLU A 59 30.11 9.49 -27.59
C GLU A 59 31.05 8.45 -28.22
N GLY A 60 30.72 8.02 -29.42
CA GLY A 60 31.54 7.18 -30.29
C GLY A 60 32.27 8.00 -31.36
N ASP A 61 32.60 7.33 -32.45
CA ASP A 61 33.45 7.89 -33.52
C ASP A 61 32.82 9.12 -34.21
N GLU A 62 33.70 9.97 -34.74
CA GLU A 62 33.32 11.14 -35.53
C GLU A 62 32.71 10.70 -36.87
N LEU A 63 31.45 11.05 -37.10
CA LEU A 63 30.75 10.78 -38.34
C LEU A 63 31.13 11.85 -39.37
N LYS A 64 31.81 11.45 -40.45
CA LYS A 64 32.16 12.36 -41.55
C LYS A 64 31.24 12.14 -42.74
N HIS A 65 30.81 13.24 -43.35
CA HIS A 65 29.99 13.17 -44.57
C HIS A 65 30.81 12.52 -45.70
N PRO A 66 30.33 11.43 -46.32
CA PRO A 66 31.14 10.60 -47.22
C PRO A 66 31.59 11.32 -48.49
N VAL A 67 30.89 12.39 -48.90
CA VAL A 67 31.19 13.15 -50.13
C VAL A 67 31.91 14.47 -49.86
N THR A 68 31.75 15.06 -48.67
CA THR A 68 32.27 16.43 -48.39
C THR A 68 33.36 16.44 -47.33
N GLY A 69 33.64 15.31 -46.67
CA GLY A 69 34.64 15.19 -45.60
C GLY A 69 34.32 15.99 -44.33
N LYS A 70 33.24 16.78 -44.33
CA LYS A 70 32.83 17.63 -43.22
C LYS A 70 32.35 16.76 -42.06
N SER A 71 32.84 17.06 -40.86
CA SER A 71 32.38 16.42 -39.63
C SER A 71 30.90 16.76 -39.39
N LEU A 72 30.10 15.71 -39.19
CA LEU A 72 28.67 15.78 -38.89
C LEU A 72 28.39 15.58 -37.39
N GLY A 73 29.43 15.54 -36.55
CA GLY A 73 29.33 15.26 -35.12
C GLY A 73 29.76 13.84 -34.76
N ARG A 74 29.75 13.52 -33.46
CA ARG A 74 30.06 12.18 -32.95
C ARG A 74 28.80 11.34 -32.87
N ILE A 75 28.94 10.05 -33.09
CA ILE A 75 27.83 9.10 -32.94
C ILE A 75 27.50 8.99 -31.44
N GLU A 76 26.28 9.34 -31.04
CA GLU A 76 25.81 9.13 -29.66
C GLU A 76 25.12 7.76 -29.55
N SER A 77 25.56 6.93 -28.60
CA SER A 77 24.85 5.70 -28.22
C SER A 77 24.20 5.88 -26.86
N ALA A 78 22.88 5.69 -26.78
CA ALA A 78 22.15 5.78 -25.52
C ALA A 78 22.41 4.52 -24.67
N VAL A 79 22.93 4.73 -23.45
CA VAL A 79 23.32 3.65 -22.53
C VAL A 79 22.18 3.34 -21.56
N ALA A 80 21.59 4.37 -20.96
CA ALA A 80 20.52 4.22 -19.99
C ALA A 80 19.62 5.45 -19.96
N GLN A 81 18.42 5.30 -19.42
CA GLN A 81 17.50 6.42 -19.19
C GLN A 81 17.08 6.41 -17.72
N GLY A 82 16.51 7.52 -17.26
CA GLY A 82 16.06 7.62 -15.89
C GLY A 82 15.21 8.87 -15.63
N ILE A 83 14.80 9.04 -14.38
CA ILE A 83 14.08 10.22 -13.90
C ILE A 83 14.80 10.85 -12.72
N LEU A 84 14.82 12.18 -12.65
CA LEU A 84 15.36 12.89 -11.49
C LEU A 84 14.43 12.70 -10.29
N THR A 85 14.94 12.18 -9.18
CA THR A 85 14.19 11.92 -7.95
C THR A 85 14.39 13.01 -6.90
N GLN A 86 15.53 13.69 -6.92
CA GLN A 86 15.84 14.80 -6.02
C GLN A 86 16.71 15.85 -6.71
N ILE A 87 16.39 17.12 -6.50
CA ILE A 87 17.19 18.25 -6.96
C ILE A 87 17.84 18.92 -5.75
N LEU A 88 19.16 19.09 -5.80
CA LEU A 88 19.96 19.78 -4.79
C LEU A 88 20.65 20.99 -5.42
N PRO A 89 21.17 21.95 -4.62
CA PRO A 89 21.70 23.21 -5.15
C PRO A 89 22.83 23.06 -6.17
N LEU A 90 23.61 21.97 -6.07
CA LEU A 90 24.80 21.73 -6.89
C LEU A 90 24.71 20.49 -7.78
N TYR A 91 23.75 19.60 -7.57
CA TYR A 91 23.61 18.34 -8.30
C TYR A 91 22.20 17.77 -8.14
N SER A 92 21.91 16.69 -8.85
CA SER A 92 20.64 15.97 -8.73
C SER A 92 20.87 14.47 -8.59
N ILE A 93 19.87 13.79 -8.04
CA ILE A 93 19.85 12.34 -7.94
C ILE A 93 18.81 11.83 -8.92
N GLY A 94 19.17 10.81 -9.69
CA GLY A 94 18.32 10.18 -10.69
C GLY A 94 18.21 8.67 -10.47
N ALA A 95 17.00 8.14 -10.68
CA ALA A 95 16.76 6.70 -10.72
C ALA A 95 16.74 6.23 -12.18
N LEU A 96 17.52 5.19 -12.48
CA LEU A 96 17.60 4.59 -13.82
C LEU A 96 16.36 3.72 -14.11
N SER A 97 15.80 3.83 -15.32
CA SER A 97 14.76 2.94 -15.82
C SER A 97 15.38 1.70 -16.44
N SER A 98 14.91 0.52 -16.03
CA SER A 98 15.40 -0.78 -16.50
C SER A 98 14.86 -1.10 -17.91
N ALA A 99 15.29 -0.37 -18.93
CA ALA A 99 14.94 -0.66 -20.33
C ALA A 99 16.02 -0.12 -21.30
N GLY A 100 17.11 -0.87 -21.50
CA GLY A 100 18.18 -0.57 -22.47
C GLY A 100 19.46 -1.37 -22.21
N PRO A 101 20.29 -1.71 -23.23
CA PRO A 101 21.14 -2.89 -23.23
C PRO A 101 22.33 -2.79 -22.26
N SER A 102 22.37 -3.72 -21.29
CA SER A 102 23.51 -4.46 -20.72
C SER A 102 24.93 -3.84 -20.68
N GLU A 103 25.08 -2.52 -20.56
CA GLU A 103 26.36 -1.85 -20.31
C GLU A 103 26.32 -1.14 -18.95
N THR A 104 27.35 -1.38 -18.13
CA THR A 104 27.45 -0.82 -16.78
C THR A 104 27.57 0.70 -16.84
N VAL A 105 26.66 1.43 -16.19
CA VAL A 105 26.78 2.89 -16.01
C VAL A 105 28.00 3.19 -15.15
N VAL A 106 28.87 4.09 -15.61
CA VAL A 106 30.09 4.51 -14.87
C VAL A 106 30.12 6.03 -14.65
N PRO A 107 30.83 6.50 -13.62
CA PRO A 107 31.13 7.93 -13.46
C PRO A 107 31.81 8.52 -14.70
N GLY A 108 31.47 9.76 -15.04
CA GLY A 108 31.98 10.48 -16.21
C GLY A 108 31.15 10.29 -17.49
N MET A 109 30.12 9.43 -17.50
CA MET A 109 29.20 9.31 -18.64
C MET A 109 28.42 10.61 -18.86
N ARG A 110 28.13 10.93 -20.13
CA ARG A 110 27.34 12.11 -20.48
C ARG A 110 25.86 11.88 -20.23
N ALA A 111 25.19 12.93 -19.78
CA ALA A 111 23.77 12.96 -19.51
C ALA A 111 23.14 14.16 -20.22
N ARG A 112 21.89 14.01 -20.66
CA ARG A 112 21.06 15.12 -21.12
C ARG A 112 19.69 15.05 -20.46
N LEU A 113 19.14 16.20 -20.09
CA LEU A 113 17.76 16.29 -19.66
C LEU A 113 16.85 16.19 -20.88
N ASN A 114 15.94 15.23 -20.85
CA ASN A 114 14.90 15.14 -21.85
C ASN A 114 13.84 16.23 -21.55
N PRO A 115 13.06 16.66 -22.55
CA PRO A 115 11.90 17.50 -22.31
C PRO A 115 11.03 16.84 -21.24
N ALA A 116 10.54 17.63 -20.26
CA ALA A 116 9.49 17.15 -19.38
C ALA A 116 8.35 16.63 -20.29
N PRO A 117 7.77 15.44 -20.03
CA PRO A 117 6.68 14.96 -20.86
C PRO A 117 5.65 16.08 -20.92
N ALA A 118 5.35 16.54 -22.15
CA ALA A 118 4.20 17.39 -22.35
C ALA A 118 3.04 16.67 -21.68
N GLN A 119 2.29 17.37 -20.81
CA GLN A 119 1.05 16.85 -20.25
C GLN A 119 0.12 16.59 -21.43
N THR A 120 0.27 15.43 -22.05
CA THR A 120 -0.70 14.91 -22.98
C THR A 120 -1.90 14.65 -22.09
N PRO A 121 -3.07 15.24 -22.36
CA PRO A 121 -4.28 14.76 -21.73
C PRO A 121 -4.26 13.25 -21.89
N ALA A 122 -4.36 12.53 -20.76
CA ALA A 122 -4.36 11.08 -20.80
C ALA A 122 -5.34 10.63 -21.90
N PRO A 123 -4.98 9.66 -22.76
CA PRO A 123 -5.94 9.11 -23.71
C PRO A 123 -7.20 8.80 -22.90
N ALA A 124 -8.33 9.35 -23.34
CA ALA A 124 -9.59 9.24 -22.63
C ALA A 124 -9.76 7.78 -22.22
N GLN A 125 -9.67 7.53 -20.90
CA GLN A 125 -10.06 6.25 -20.35
C GLN A 125 -11.47 6.00 -20.89
N PRO A 126 -11.77 4.82 -21.49
CA PRO A 126 -13.15 4.50 -21.81
C PRO A 126 -13.95 4.76 -20.55
N ALA A 127 -14.95 5.64 -20.66
CA ALA A 127 -15.61 6.31 -19.55
C ALA A 127 -15.63 5.42 -18.31
N ALA A 128 -14.73 5.70 -17.36
CA ALA A 128 -14.82 5.11 -16.05
C ALA A 128 -16.22 5.50 -15.58
N THR A 129 -17.07 4.51 -15.37
CA THR A 129 -18.32 4.68 -14.62
C THR A 129 -17.93 5.50 -13.41
N GLN A 130 -18.44 6.73 -13.32
CA GLN A 130 -18.11 7.66 -12.25
C GLN A 130 -18.51 6.98 -10.95
N SER A 131 -17.59 6.26 -10.31
CA SER A 131 -17.77 5.80 -8.95
C SER A 131 -17.85 7.07 -8.12
N SER A 132 -19.04 7.38 -7.62
CA SER A 132 -19.25 8.52 -6.73
C SER A 132 -18.25 8.42 -5.59
N SER A 133 -17.37 9.41 -5.46
CA SER A 133 -16.43 9.49 -4.34
C SER A 133 -17.23 9.57 -3.05
N ARG A 134 -17.15 8.55 -2.19
CA ARG A 134 -17.89 8.48 -0.92
C ARG A 134 -17.08 9.16 0.17
N PRO A 135 -17.50 10.32 0.72
CA PRO A 135 -16.79 10.93 1.83
C PRO A 135 -16.94 10.08 3.11
N PRO A 136 -15.98 10.13 4.04
CA PRO A 136 -16.15 9.51 5.35
C PRO A 136 -17.26 10.20 6.12
N ARG A 137 -18.03 9.41 6.88
CA ARG A 137 -19.05 9.89 7.82
C ARG A 137 -18.40 10.71 8.94
N TRP A 138 -17.21 10.31 9.36
CA TRP A 138 -16.46 10.93 10.44
C TRP A 138 -14.96 10.63 10.33
N ARG A 139 -14.12 11.49 10.92
CA ARG A 139 -12.67 11.30 11.06
C ARG A 139 -12.23 11.62 12.49
N SER A 140 -11.35 10.81 13.05
CA SER A 140 -10.71 11.08 14.34
C SER A 140 -9.77 12.30 14.25
N PRO A 141 -9.36 12.86 15.41
CA PRO A 141 -8.13 13.63 15.49
C PRO A 141 -6.93 12.85 14.94
N SER A 142 -5.88 13.57 14.56
CA SER A 142 -4.62 12.95 14.15
C SER A 142 -3.81 12.47 15.35
N PHE A 143 -3.22 11.29 15.21
CA PHE A 143 -2.24 10.71 16.14
C PHE A 143 -0.83 10.92 15.56
N ASP A 144 0.11 11.36 16.40
CA ASP A 144 1.47 11.72 15.99
C ASP A 144 2.40 10.50 15.82
N TYR A 145 1.91 9.48 15.10
CA TYR A 145 2.66 8.28 14.71
C TYR A 145 2.09 7.67 13.44
N GLN A 146 2.89 6.83 12.77
CA GLN A 146 2.48 6.04 11.61
C GLN A 146 1.95 4.69 12.08
N ALA A 147 0.66 4.42 11.88
CA ALA A 147 0.10 3.15 12.31
C ALA A 147 0.49 2.01 11.37
N THR A 148 1.03 0.93 11.92
CA THR A 148 1.28 -0.33 11.20
C THR A 148 0.06 -1.23 11.24
N ALA A 149 -0.82 -1.14 12.24
CA ALA A 149 -1.97 -2.04 12.34
C ALA A 149 -3.12 -1.40 13.11
N MET A 150 -4.33 -1.94 12.89
CA MET A 150 -5.55 -1.55 13.58
C MET A 150 -6.46 -2.76 13.82
N SER A 151 -7.15 -2.76 14.96
CA SER A 151 -8.31 -3.63 15.22
C SER A 151 -9.36 -2.87 16.06
N VAL A 152 -10.59 -3.39 16.14
CA VAL A 152 -11.68 -2.80 16.93
C VAL A 152 -12.44 -3.91 17.65
N ALA A 153 -12.51 -3.85 18.98
CA ALA A 153 -13.22 -4.83 19.81
C ALA A 153 -13.56 -4.25 21.20
N ASP A 154 -14.46 -4.90 21.95
CA ASP A 154 -14.70 -4.59 23.36
C ASP A 154 -13.59 -5.19 24.23
N CYS A 155 -12.54 -4.41 24.48
CA CYS A 155 -11.35 -4.86 25.21
C CYS A 155 -11.43 -4.57 26.71
N ARG A 156 -12.37 -3.72 27.13
CA ARG A 156 -12.63 -3.40 28.54
C ARG A 156 -13.69 -4.30 29.16
N GLY A 157 -14.50 -4.99 28.35
CA GLY A 157 -15.61 -5.82 28.79
C GLY A 157 -16.78 -5.01 29.35
N ASP A 158 -16.89 -3.73 28.96
CA ASP A 158 -17.95 -2.82 29.39
C ASP A 158 -19.06 -2.66 28.33
N GLY A 159 -19.00 -3.46 27.27
CA GLY A 159 -19.90 -3.40 26.12
C GLY A 159 -19.56 -2.28 25.15
N GLN A 160 -18.64 -1.36 25.47
CA GLN A 160 -18.19 -0.32 24.53
C GLN A 160 -16.96 -0.81 23.77
N LEU A 161 -16.89 -0.44 22.49
CA LEU A 161 -15.76 -0.83 21.66
C LEU A 161 -14.55 0.08 21.91
N GLN A 162 -13.36 -0.46 21.66
CA GLN A 162 -12.10 0.27 21.64
C GLN A 162 -11.41 0.11 20.30
N THR A 163 -10.75 1.18 19.87
CA THR A 163 -9.83 1.15 18.74
C THR A 163 -8.46 0.75 19.24
N VAL A 164 -7.90 -0.32 18.69
CA VAL A 164 -6.51 -0.72 18.94
C VAL A 164 -5.66 -0.28 17.76
N LEU A 165 -4.60 0.51 18.00
CA LEU A 165 -3.63 0.92 16.99
C LEU A 165 -2.22 0.51 17.42
N SER A 166 -1.32 0.33 16.46
CA SER A 166 0.12 0.18 16.73
C SER A 166 0.95 1.05 15.81
N ASP A 167 2.04 1.62 16.31
CA ASP A 167 3.06 2.34 15.54
C ASP A 167 4.23 1.42 15.09
N GLY A 168 4.08 0.11 15.26
CA GLY A 168 5.13 -0.87 15.05
C GLY A 168 5.93 -1.22 16.29
N ARG A 169 5.84 -0.46 17.39
CA ARG A 169 6.55 -0.73 18.65
C ARG A 169 5.62 -0.78 19.86
N ASN A 170 4.64 0.10 19.87
CA ASN A 170 3.67 0.30 20.92
C ASN A 170 2.29 -0.16 20.45
N VAL A 171 1.44 -0.56 21.39
CA VAL A 171 0.01 -0.77 21.19
C VAL A 171 -0.73 0.30 21.98
N TYR A 172 -1.69 0.95 21.32
CA TYR A 172 -2.49 2.04 21.86
C TYR A 172 -3.95 1.62 21.86
N LEU A 173 -4.62 1.75 23.01
CA LEU A 173 -6.05 1.52 23.14
C LEU A 173 -6.78 2.86 23.26
N TYR A 174 -7.70 3.13 22.37
CA TYR A 174 -8.57 4.32 22.38
C TYR A 174 -10.02 3.91 22.58
N SER A 175 -10.87 4.84 23.00
CA SER A 175 -12.32 4.69 22.83
C SER A 175 -12.66 4.49 21.34
N TYR A 176 -13.76 3.82 21.05
CA TYR A 176 -14.32 3.77 19.70
C TYR A 176 -15.68 4.50 19.64
N PRO A 177 -15.86 5.47 18.73
CA PRO A 177 -14.80 6.09 17.93
C PRO A 177 -13.81 6.88 18.81
N PRO A 178 -12.53 7.06 18.40
CA PRO A 178 -11.58 7.84 19.19
C PRO A 178 -12.07 9.28 19.41
N ASN A 179 -12.23 9.69 20.67
CA ASN A 179 -12.70 11.02 21.05
C ASN A 179 -11.57 12.04 21.30
N GLY A 180 -10.31 11.63 21.14
CA GLY A 180 -9.11 12.44 21.38
C GLY A 180 -7.85 11.72 20.91
N ALA A 181 -6.71 12.41 20.97
CA ALA A 181 -5.40 11.84 20.60
C ALA A 181 -4.72 11.06 21.73
N THR A 182 -5.23 11.18 22.96
CA THR A 182 -4.70 10.48 24.14
C THR A 182 -5.29 9.07 24.25
N PRO A 183 -4.46 8.02 24.29
CA PRO A 183 -4.94 6.65 24.49
C PRO A 183 -5.46 6.46 25.92
N ILE A 184 -6.45 5.58 26.08
CA ILE A 184 -6.88 5.06 27.39
C ILE A 184 -5.70 4.38 28.08
N VAL A 185 -4.94 3.58 27.32
CA VAL A 185 -3.76 2.87 27.78
C VAL A 185 -2.80 2.64 26.61
N GLN A 186 -1.51 2.67 26.92
CA GLN A 186 -0.44 2.32 26.01
C GLN A 186 0.35 1.14 26.57
N PHE A 187 0.68 0.18 25.70
CA PHE A 187 1.64 -0.88 25.96
C PHE A 187 2.88 -0.66 25.11
N ALA A 188 4.05 -0.61 25.73
CA ALA A 188 5.33 -0.61 25.04
C ALA A 188 5.95 -2.00 25.16
N HIS A 189 6.16 -2.67 24.02
CA HIS A 189 6.82 -3.98 24.02
C HIS A 189 8.27 -3.84 24.51
N LYS A 190 8.66 -4.68 25.48
CA LYS A 190 9.96 -4.58 26.18
C LYS A 190 11.11 -5.33 25.49
N GLY A 191 10.81 -6.17 24.50
CA GLY A 191 11.80 -6.93 23.73
C GLY A 191 12.71 -6.06 22.85
N ASN A 192 13.77 -6.68 22.33
CA ASN A 192 14.70 -6.04 21.41
C ASN A 192 14.14 -6.02 19.99
N ALA A 193 14.18 -4.86 19.35
CA ALA A 193 13.75 -4.62 17.97
C ALA A 193 12.42 -5.33 17.59
N PRO A 194 11.34 -5.18 18.37
CA PRO A 194 10.04 -5.69 17.99
C PRO A 194 9.49 -4.82 16.86
N ARG A 195 8.97 -5.46 15.82
CA ARG A 195 8.18 -4.81 14.79
C ARG A 195 6.79 -5.43 14.76
N ILE A 196 5.81 -4.74 15.34
CA ILE A 196 4.40 -5.13 15.30
C ILE A 196 3.87 -4.89 13.88
N LEU A 197 3.38 -5.95 13.25
CA LEU A 197 3.01 -5.98 11.83
C LEU A 197 1.49 -6.14 11.63
N SER A 198 0.81 -6.73 12.60
CA SER A 198 -0.64 -6.90 12.60
C SER A 198 -1.20 -6.89 14.01
N LEU A 199 -2.46 -6.47 14.11
CA LEU A 199 -3.27 -6.49 15.32
C LEU A 199 -4.60 -7.15 15.00
N GLU A 200 -4.98 -8.09 15.86
CA GLU A 200 -6.30 -8.71 15.89
C GLU A 200 -6.84 -8.61 17.31
N ALA A 201 -8.15 -8.42 17.48
CA ALA A 201 -8.75 -8.29 18.80
C ALA A 201 -10.11 -8.98 18.88
N ALA A 202 -10.28 -9.88 19.85
CA ALA A 202 -11.53 -10.57 20.14
C ALA A 202 -11.43 -11.28 21.50
N ASP A 203 -12.58 -11.56 22.12
CA ASP A 203 -12.69 -12.44 23.29
C ASP A 203 -12.62 -13.90 22.83
N ILE A 204 -11.41 -14.47 22.79
CA ILE A 204 -11.14 -15.86 22.39
C ILE A 204 -11.21 -16.80 23.59
N ASN A 205 -10.88 -16.32 24.79
CA ASN A 205 -10.90 -17.15 26.00
C ASN A 205 -12.28 -17.21 26.70
N GLY A 206 -13.23 -16.36 26.30
CA GLY A 206 -14.61 -16.34 26.77
C GLY A 206 -14.82 -15.62 28.11
N ASN A 207 -13.91 -14.73 28.51
CA ASN A 207 -13.99 -14.02 29.80
C ASN A 207 -14.78 -12.70 29.73
N GLY A 208 -15.36 -12.37 28.57
CA GLY A 208 -16.19 -11.17 28.37
C GLY A 208 -15.41 -9.92 27.96
N ARG A 209 -14.12 -10.04 27.65
CA ARG A 209 -13.27 -8.92 27.22
C ARG A 209 -12.28 -9.38 26.17
N CYS A 210 -11.95 -8.49 25.23
CA CYS A 210 -11.05 -8.84 24.14
C CYS A 210 -9.64 -9.18 24.67
N GLU A 211 -9.02 -10.16 24.02
CA GLU A 211 -7.57 -10.25 23.90
C GLU A 211 -7.11 -9.54 22.64
N ILE A 212 -5.96 -8.87 22.72
CA ILE A 212 -5.29 -8.22 21.61
C ILE A 212 -4.09 -9.09 21.20
N PHE A 213 -4.15 -9.65 20.00
CA PHE A 213 -3.09 -10.42 19.39
C PHE A 213 -2.19 -9.50 18.56
N ALA A 214 -1.03 -9.15 19.10
CA ALA A 214 -0.01 -8.36 18.41
C ALA A 214 1.01 -9.30 17.76
N SER A 215 0.83 -9.57 16.46
CA SER A 215 1.79 -10.32 15.67
C SER A 215 2.98 -9.44 15.31
N LEU A 216 4.18 -9.88 15.68
CA LEU A 216 5.41 -9.13 15.52
C LEU A 216 6.51 -9.96 14.87
N HIS A 217 7.44 -9.26 14.24
CA HIS A 217 8.74 -9.79 13.84
C HIS A 217 9.79 -9.30 14.82
N ASN A 218 10.59 -10.23 15.31
CA ASN A 218 11.74 -9.94 16.13
C ASN A 218 12.95 -9.85 15.21
N ASP A 219 13.42 -8.63 14.93
CA ASP A 219 14.55 -8.41 14.01
C ASP A 219 15.86 -9.02 14.54
N THR A 220 16.01 -9.16 15.87
CA THR A 220 17.22 -9.71 16.49
C THR A 220 17.35 -11.20 16.28
N PHE A 221 16.25 -11.95 16.51
CA PHE A 221 16.23 -13.40 16.38
C PHE A 221 15.69 -13.87 15.02
N ASN A 222 15.34 -12.93 14.15
CA ASN A 222 14.68 -13.17 12.87
C ASN A 222 13.58 -14.23 12.97
N ARG A 223 12.59 -13.99 13.84
CA ARG A 223 11.45 -14.89 14.05
C ARG A 223 10.15 -14.13 14.18
N PHE A 224 9.04 -14.83 13.96
CA PHE A 224 7.71 -14.28 14.16
C PHE A 224 7.07 -14.87 15.41
N GLU A 225 6.42 -14.02 16.18
CA GLU A 225 5.71 -14.38 17.39
C GLU A 225 4.48 -13.49 17.55
N THR A 226 3.50 -13.96 18.32
CA THR A 226 2.37 -13.14 18.74
C THR A 226 2.41 -12.98 20.24
N VAL A 227 2.34 -11.72 20.68
CA VAL A 227 2.12 -11.35 22.07
C VAL A 227 0.63 -11.11 22.26
N VAL A 228 0.05 -11.71 23.30
CA VAL A 228 -1.36 -11.53 23.65
C VAL A 228 -1.46 -10.57 24.81
N LEU A 229 -2.16 -9.46 24.60
CA LEU A 229 -2.39 -8.42 25.58
C LEU A 229 -3.84 -8.43 26.06
N GLU A 230 -4.04 -8.10 27.32
CA GLU A 230 -5.35 -7.98 27.95
C GLU A 230 -5.40 -6.72 28.83
N PHE A 231 -6.51 -5.99 28.78
CA PHE A 231 -6.78 -4.91 29.73
C PHE A 231 -7.03 -5.43 31.16
N ASP A 232 -6.16 -5.14 32.11
CA ASP A 232 -6.23 -5.70 33.48
C ASP A 232 -7.37 -5.17 34.37
N GLY A 233 -8.26 -4.32 33.84
CA GLY A 233 -9.31 -3.64 34.60
C GLY A 233 -8.82 -2.45 35.42
N GLN A 234 -7.51 -2.27 35.58
CA GLN A 234 -6.85 -1.25 36.40
C GLN A 234 -6.15 -0.17 35.57
N GLY A 235 -6.44 -0.11 34.26
CA GLY A 235 -5.86 0.91 33.38
C GLY A 235 -4.55 0.49 32.71
N ARG A 236 -4.22 -0.81 32.66
CA ARG A 236 -3.02 -1.31 31.98
C ARG A 236 -3.35 -2.43 31.01
N LEU A 237 -2.48 -2.60 30.00
CA LEU A 237 -2.45 -3.78 29.16
C LEU A 237 -1.38 -4.72 29.70
N ALA A 238 -1.80 -5.90 30.18
CA ALA A 238 -0.93 -6.96 30.62
C ALA A 238 -0.64 -7.93 29.47
N GLN A 239 0.61 -8.34 29.31
CA GLN A 239 0.96 -9.47 28.45
C GLN A 239 0.60 -10.77 29.17
N ILE A 240 -0.38 -11.50 28.65
CA ILE A 240 -0.91 -12.73 29.26
C ILE A 240 -0.39 -14.00 28.58
N ALA A 241 0.09 -13.91 27.34
CA ALA A 241 0.69 -15.02 26.62
C ALA A 241 1.65 -14.53 25.52
N GLU A 242 2.50 -15.45 25.05
CA GLU A 242 3.36 -15.28 23.88
C GLU A 242 3.53 -16.66 23.21
N PHE A 243 3.43 -16.73 21.88
CA PHE A 243 3.53 -17.99 21.16
C PHE A 243 4.03 -17.81 19.71
N PRO A 244 4.69 -18.82 19.12
CA PRO A 244 5.45 -18.68 17.86
C PRO A 244 4.56 -18.83 16.61
N TYR A 245 3.44 -18.12 16.59
CA TYR A 245 2.52 -18.09 15.45
C TYR A 245 2.12 -16.65 15.14
N LEU A 246 1.82 -16.39 13.88
CA LEU A 246 1.10 -15.20 13.45
C LEU A 246 -0.41 -15.45 13.61
N VAL A 247 -1.19 -14.39 13.82
CA VAL A 247 -2.66 -14.43 13.98
C VAL A 247 -3.33 -13.54 12.94
N ARG A 248 -4.45 -13.99 12.38
CA ARG A 248 -5.27 -13.21 11.45
C ARG A 248 -6.74 -13.60 11.53
N SER A 249 -7.64 -12.62 11.48
CA SER A 249 -9.06 -12.87 11.31
C SER A 249 -9.43 -13.25 9.86
N TYR A 250 -10.44 -14.11 9.72
CA TYR A 250 -11.09 -14.49 8.47
C TYR A 250 -12.58 -14.69 8.73
N LEU A 251 -13.40 -14.78 7.69
CA LEU A 251 -14.83 -15.07 7.81
C LEU A 251 -15.08 -16.57 7.62
N ASP A 252 -15.90 -17.18 8.47
CA ASP A 252 -16.40 -18.53 8.23
C ASP A 252 -17.47 -18.55 7.10
N PRO A 253 -17.93 -19.74 6.65
CA PRO A 253 -18.99 -19.87 5.66
C PRO A 253 -20.26 -19.09 5.97
N GLU A 254 -20.55 -18.84 7.24
CA GLU A 254 -21.70 -18.07 7.72
C GLU A 254 -21.43 -16.55 7.78
N GLY A 255 -20.23 -16.12 7.39
CA GLY A 255 -19.83 -14.72 7.40
C GLY A 255 -19.44 -14.20 8.78
N LYS A 256 -19.20 -15.07 9.77
CA LYS A 256 -18.78 -14.66 11.11
C LYS A 256 -17.26 -14.59 11.20
N PRO A 257 -16.71 -13.59 11.91
CA PRO A 257 -15.28 -13.53 12.17
C PRO A 257 -14.80 -14.76 12.95
N ARG A 258 -13.73 -15.37 12.47
CA ARG A 258 -12.93 -16.42 13.10
C ARG A 258 -11.47 -16.01 13.01
N PHE A 259 -10.60 -16.68 13.76
CA PHE A 259 -9.18 -16.39 13.79
C PHE A 259 -8.40 -17.62 13.39
N ALA A 260 -7.30 -17.39 12.68
CA ALA A 260 -6.39 -18.42 12.22
C ALA A 260 -4.97 -18.10 12.70
N VAL A 261 -4.18 -19.16 12.82
CA VAL A 261 -2.75 -19.11 13.15
C VAL A 261 -1.92 -19.75 12.07
N GLN A 262 -0.72 -19.22 11.87
CA GLN A 262 0.29 -19.82 11.02
C GLN A 262 1.68 -19.63 11.61
N GLN A 263 2.44 -20.72 11.69
CA GLN A 263 3.85 -20.65 12.08
C GLN A 263 4.69 -20.29 10.86
N ILE A 264 5.70 -19.43 11.08
CA ILE A 264 6.78 -19.22 10.12
C ILE A 264 7.98 -20.06 10.57
N VAL A 265 8.45 -20.92 9.67
CA VAL A 265 9.64 -21.74 9.88
C VAL A 265 10.85 -21.12 9.19
N GLU A 266 12.04 -21.42 9.70
CA GLU A 266 13.31 -20.95 9.13
C GLU A 266 13.65 -21.74 7.86
N ASP A 267 12.89 -21.49 6.79
CA ASP A 267 13.11 -22.04 5.45
C ASP A 267 13.08 -20.91 4.41
N LYS A 268 14.08 -20.89 3.52
CA LYS A 268 14.20 -19.85 2.49
C LYS A 268 13.13 -19.95 1.40
N SER A 269 12.73 -21.18 1.05
CA SER A 269 11.89 -21.50 -0.10
C SER A 269 10.41 -21.67 0.28
N PHE A 270 10.13 -22.23 1.45
CA PHE A 270 8.78 -22.55 1.92
C PHE A 270 8.65 -22.27 3.43
N PRO A 271 8.72 -21.00 3.85
CA PRO A 271 8.66 -20.61 5.26
C PRO A 271 7.29 -20.80 5.91
N PHE A 272 6.25 -21.11 5.13
CA PHE A 272 4.87 -21.09 5.57
C PHE A 272 4.42 -22.45 6.11
N GLY A 273 4.16 -22.52 7.42
CA GLY A 273 3.51 -23.68 8.03
C GLY A 273 2.04 -23.82 7.61
N THR A 274 1.40 -24.91 8.01
CA THR A 274 -0.04 -25.10 7.77
C THR A 274 -0.86 -24.06 8.55
N ILE A 275 -1.94 -23.57 7.94
CA ILE A 275 -2.88 -22.64 8.55
C ILE A 275 -3.92 -23.43 9.36
N TYR A 276 -4.03 -23.10 10.65
CA TYR A 276 -4.98 -23.72 11.57
C TYR A 276 -5.93 -22.66 12.13
N PRO A 277 -7.16 -23.01 12.54
CA PRO A 277 -7.94 -22.15 13.41
C PRO A 277 -7.15 -21.78 14.67
N LEU A 278 -7.26 -20.55 15.16
CA LEU A 278 -6.80 -20.21 16.51
C LEU A 278 -7.70 -20.93 17.52
N SER A 279 -7.10 -21.54 18.53
CA SER A 279 -7.79 -22.19 19.63
C SER A 279 -7.25 -21.70 20.96
N TRP A 280 -8.15 -21.53 21.93
CA TRP A 280 -7.82 -21.47 23.34
C TRP A 280 -8.23 -22.78 24.01
N LYS A 281 -7.26 -23.50 24.56
CA LYS A 281 -7.51 -24.77 25.25
C LYS A 281 -6.51 -24.95 26.39
N ASP A 282 -6.99 -25.40 27.54
CA ASP A 282 -6.16 -25.68 28.72
C ASP A 282 -5.25 -24.50 29.12
N GLY A 283 -5.78 -23.27 29.02
CA GLY A 283 -5.04 -22.06 29.37
C GLY A 283 -3.99 -21.62 28.34
N LYS A 284 -4.03 -22.13 27.11
CA LYS A 284 -3.03 -21.84 26.07
C LYS A 284 -3.65 -21.51 24.72
N TYR A 285 -3.08 -20.51 24.04
CA TYR A 285 -3.36 -20.21 22.64
C TYR A 285 -2.52 -21.11 21.72
N GLY A 286 -3.10 -21.55 20.62
CA GLY A 286 -2.37 -22.36 19.65
C GLY A 286 -3.22 -22.84 18.47
N PRO A 287 -2.66 -23.73 17.64
CA PRO A 287 -3.37 -24.27 16.48
C PRO A 287 -4.49 -25.24 16.91
N GLY A 288 -5.73 -24.89 16.57
CA GLY A 288 -6.89 -25.76 16.61
C GLY A 288 -6.90 -26.77 15.46
N ARG A 289 -7.64 -27.87 15.59
CA ARG A 289 -7.80 -28.88 14.54
C ARG A 289 -9.26 -29.00 14.12
N PRO A 290 -9.55 -29.37 12.85
CA PRO A 290 -8.61 -29.65 11.75
C PRO A 290 -7.97 -28.38 11.15
N PRO A 291 -6.90 -28.50 10.34
CA PRO A 291 -6.36 -27.36 9.59
C PRO A 291 -7.40 -26.76 8.63
N ILE A 292 -7.23 -25.49 8.29
CA ILE A 292 -8.06 -24.83 7.28
C ILE A 292 -7.67 -25.38 5.91
N GLY A 293 -8.59 -26.12 5.29
CA GLY A 293 -8.34 -26.84 4.04
C GLY A 293 -8.54 -25.97 2.80
N PHE A 294 -7.46 -25.61 2.12
CA PHE A 294 -7.54 -24.88 0.85
C PHE A 294 -7.55 -25.80 -0.38
N GLY A 295 -7.20 -27.07 -0.26
CA GLY A 295 -7.10 -27.99 -1.40
C GLY A 295 -6.12 -27.46 -2.46
N LYS A 296 -6.45 -27.59 -3.76
CA LYS A 296 -5.62 -27.09 -4.88
C LYS A 296 -5.76 -25.57 -5.14
N ARG A 297 -6.22 -24.79 -4.17
CA ARG A 297 -6.53 -23.36 -4.36
C ARG A 297 -5.32 -22.42 -4.23
N GLY A 298 -4.17 -22.93 -3.79
CA GLY A 298 -2.90 -22.19 -3.76
C GLY A 298 -2.88 -21.04 -2.74
N VAL A 299 -3.37 -21.30 -1.53
CA VAL A 299 -3.29 -20.37 -0.39
C VAL A 299 -2.26 -20.91 0.57
N ASP A 300 -1.11 -20.25 0.61
CA ASP A 300 0.01 -20.64 1.48
C ASP A 300 0.25 -19.61 2.59
N TRP A 301 -0.32 -18.40 2.49
CA TRP A 301 -0.03 -17.30 3.40
C TRP A 301 -1.27 -16.84 4.17
N LEU A 302 -1.13 -16.71 5.49
CA LEU A 302 -2.20 -16.34 6.42
C LEU A 302 -2.87 -14.99 6.07
N TYR A 303 -2.12 -14.05 5.52
CA TYR A 303 -2.62 -12.71 5.17
C TYR A 303 -3.17 -12.61 3.74
N ASP A 304 -3.19 -13.74 3.01
CA ASP A 304 -3.60 -13.77 1.61
C ASP A 304 -4.99 -14.32 1.39
N PHE A 305 -5.77 -14.63 2.43
CA PHE A 305 -7.07 -15.27 2.23
C PHE A 305 -8.20 -14.71 3.08
N ASN A 306 -9.42 -15.00 2.62
CA ASN A 306 -10.66 -14.92 3.37
C ASN A 306 -11.67 -15.92 2.75
N PHE A 307 -12.85 -16.09 3.33
CA PHE A 307 -13.99 -16.73 2.69
C PHE A 307 -15.13 -15.74 2.51
N LEU A 308 -15.95 -15.98 1.49
CA LEU A 308 -17.20 -15.25 1.28
C LEU A 308 -18.32 -16.24 1.01
N SER A 309 -19.51 -15.99 1.56
CA SER A 309 -20.73 -16.66 1.12
C SER A 309 -21.31 -15.88 -0.06
N ILE A 310 -21.27 -16.47 -1.25
CA ILE A 310 -21.77 -15.87 -2.49
C ILE A 310 -22.82 -16.81 -3.06
N ASP A 311 -24.05 -16.32 -3.23
CA ASP A 311 -25.18 -17.10 -3.73
C ASP A 311 -25.39 -18.42 -2.95
N GLY A 312 -25.25 -18.35 -1.62
CA GLY A 312 -25.37 -19.49 -0.71
C GLY A 312 -24.21 -20.49 -0.76
N LYS A 313 -23.08 -20.14 -1.40
CA LYS A 313 -21.90 -21.00 -1.53
C LYS A 313 -20.66 -20.33 -0.98
N THR A 314 -19.86 -21.08 -0.24
CA THR A 314 -18.57 -20.60 0.27
C THR A 314 -17.54 -20.55 -0.85
N ALA A 315 -17.12 -19.34 -1.21
CA ALA A 315 -15.98 -19.10 -2.07
C ALA A 315 -14.72 -18.81 -1.25
N THR A 316 -13.57 -19.32 -1.69
CA THR A 316 -12.27 -18.91 -1.16
C THR A 316 -11.85 -17.64 -1.86
N VAL A 317 -11.53 -16.60 -1.09
CA VAL A 317 -10.91 -15.38 -1.60
C VAL A 317 -9.43 -15.47 -1.33
N SER A 318 -8.60 -15.20 -2.33
CA SER A 318 -7.16 -15.08 -2.14
C SER A 318 -6.53 -13.91 -2.88
N LEU A 319 -5.40 -13.42 -2.39
CA LEU A 319 -4.58 -12.40 -3.04
C LEU A 319 -3.45 -13.05 -3.84
N THR A 320 -3.33 -12.72 -5.12
CA THR A 320 -2.27 -13.28 -5.98
C THR A 320 -0.90 -12.67 -5.67
N ASN A 321 0.17 -13.20 -6.27
CA ASN A 321 1.49 -12.58 -6.26
C ASN A 321 1.49 -11.16 -6.90
N THR A 322 0.59 -10.91 -7.84
CA THR A 322 0.33 -9.58 -8.43
C THR A 322 -0.75 -8.80 -7.68
N GLU A 323 -1.04 -9.17 -6.44
CA GLU A 323 -1.93 -8.44 -5.53
C GLU A 323 -3.40 -8.34 -5.97
N LEU A 324 -3.81 -9.09 -7.00
CA LEU A 324 -5.22 -9.16 -7.42
C LEU A 324 -6.01 -10.02 -6.45
N VAL A 325 -7.25 -9.65 -6.18
CA VAL A 325 -8.18 -10.51 -5.45
C VAL A 325 -8.73 -11.55 -6.42
N ARG A 326 -8.56 -12.82 -6.09
CA ARG A 326 -9.11 -13.98 -6.80
C ARG A 326 -10.18 -14.62 -5.92
N VAL A 327 -11.39 -14.76 -6.44
CA VAL A 327 -12.48 -15.48 -5.77
C VAL A 327 -12.67 -16.81 -6.47
N ILE A 328 -12.50 -17.91 -5.74
CA ILE A 328 -12.52 -19.28 -6.23
C ILE A 328 -13.77 -19.98 -5.67
N PHE A 329 -14.68 -20.33 -6.56
CA PHE A 329 -15.94 -21.00 -6.23
C PHE A 329 -15.72 -22.51 -5.99
N PRO A 330 -16.65 -23.20 -5.29
CA PRO A 330 -16.55 -24.63 -5.02
C PRO A 330 -16.37 -25.52 -6.26
N ASN A 331 -16.93 -25.11 -7.40
CA ASN A 331 -16.82 -25.82 -8.68
C ASN A 331 -15.48 -25.58 -9.40
N GLY A 332 -14.53 -24.85 -8.80
CA GLY A 332 -13.22 -24.53 -9.37
C GLY A 332 -13.20 -23.33 -10.32
N LYS A 333 -14.35 -22.77 -10.70
CA LYS A 333 -14.38 -21.49 -11.43
C LYS A 333 -13.81 -20.40 -10.53
N ASN A 334 -13.13 -19.43 -11.13
CA ASN A 334 -12.60 -18.29 -10.41
C ASN A 334 -12.79 -17.00 -11.19
N VAL A 335 -12.96 -15.91 -10.45
CA VAL A 335 -13.01 -14.54 -10.94
C VAL A 335 -11.89 -13.76 -10.29
N LYS A 336 -11.36 -12.75 -10.99
CA LYS A 336 -10.34 -11.86 -10.46
C LYS A 336 -10.83 -10.42 -10.52
N THR A 337 -10.36 -9.60 -9.60
CA THR A 337 -10.50 -8.15 -9.73
C THR A 337 -9.68 -7.62 -10.90
N ASP A 338 -10.11 -6.48 -11.42
CA ASP A 338 -9.47 -5.70 -12.48
C ASP A 338 -8.24 -4.91 -11.99
N ALA A 339 -8.20 -4.61 -10.69
CA ALA A 339 -7.11 -3.91 -10.03
C ALA A 339 -6.52 -4.70 -8.85
N PRO A 340 -5.28 -4.41 -8.46
CA PRO A 340 -4.65 -4.97 -7.26
C PRO A 340 -5.10 -4.28 -5.98
N TYR A 341 -5.25 -5.05 -4.90
CA TYR A 341 -5.72 -4.64 -3.57
C TYR A 341 -4.86 -5.21 -2.42
N GLY A 342 -3.75 -5.88 -2.75
CA GLY A 342 -2.84 -6.49 -1.78
C GLY A 342 -1.68 -5.60 -1.34
N GLN A 343 -1.65 -4.33 -1.75
CA GLN A 343 -0.53 -3.42 -1.49
C GLN A 343 -0.40 -3.07 0.00
N THR A 344 0.81 -3.16 0.53
CA THR A 344 1.06 -2.89 1.96
C THR A 344 2.45 -2.32 2.22
N PRO A 345 2.60 -1.34 3.12
CA PRO A 345 3.90 -0.91 3.61
C PRO A 345 4.51 -1.92 4.60
N ASN A 346 3.69 -2.76 5.23
CA ASN A 346 4.14 -3.72 6.24
C ASN A 346 4.72 -4.97 5.59
N ARG A 347 6.05 -5.03 5.60
CA ARG A 347 6.78 -6.07 4.88
C ARG A 347 8.05 -6.42 5.62
N VAL A 348 8.35 -7.70 5.68
CA VAL A 348 9.58 -8.22 6.30
C VAL A 348 10.39 -8.92 5.22
N ARG A 349 11.68 -8.58 5.13
CA ARG A 349 12.62 -9.37 4.35
C ARG A 349 12.97 -10.60 5.15
N TRP A 350 12.53 -11.75 4.68
CA TRP A 350 12.77 -13.05 5.28
C TRP A 350 13.93 -13.77 4.58
N THR A 351 14.76 -14.45 5.38
CA THR A 351 15.92 -15.26 5.00
C THR A 351 16.29 -15.24 3.50
N GLY A 352 17.35 -14.50 3.15
CA GLY A 352 17.67 -14.18 1.75
C GLY A 352 16.86 -12.95 1.29
N ASP A 353 16.25 -13.05 0.11
CA ASP A 353 15.55 -11.93 -0.54
C ASP A 353 14.01 -12.10 -0.60
N ARG A 354 13.45 -13.05 0.16
CA ARG A 354 12.01 -13.28 0.15
C ARG A 354 11.30 -12.19 0.94
N MET A 355 10.41 -11.44 0.29
CA MET A 355 9.59 -10.43 0.96
C MET A 355 8.27 -11.04 1.43
N LEU A 356 8.02 -11.02 2.74
CA LEU A 356 6.73 -11.38 3.33
C LEU A 356 5.89 -10.11 3.50
N ASN A 357 4.74 -10.06 2.83
CA ASN A 357 3.85 -8.90 2.81
C ASN A 357 2.66 -9.12 3.76
N PHE A 358 2.47 -8.23 4.73
CA PHE A 358 1.36 -8.27 5.67
C PHE A 358 0.20 -7.46 5.09
N ARG A 359 -0.64 -8.14 4.32
CA ARG A 359 -1.64 -7.50 3.46
C ARG A 359 -2.86 -7.00 4.26
N PRO A 360 -3.53 -5.92 3.82
CA PRO A 360 -4.67 -5.35 4.54
C PRO A 360 -5.84 -6.34 4.65
N PRO A 361 -6.73 -6.17 5.65
CA PRO A 361 -7.90 -7.02 5.81
C PRO A 361 -8.86 -6.87 4.62
N MET A 362 -9.52 -7.96 4.25
CA MET A 362 -10.67 -7.94 3.35
C MET A 362 -11.92 -8.10 4.21
N ALA A 363 -12.86 -7.16 4.16
CA ALA A 363 -14.07 -7.21 4.97
C ALA A 363 -15.30 -7.48 4.09
N ALA A 364 -16.34 -8.10 4.66
CA ALA A 364 -17.59 -8.31 3.97
C ALA A 364 -18.77 -8.11 4.90
N ARG A 365 -19.85 -7.58 4.35
CA ARG A 365 -21.14 -7.42 5.02
C ARG A 365 -22.17 -8.31 4.35
N TYR A 366 -23.04 -8.90 5.16
CA TYR A 366 -24.18 -9.69 4.73
C TYR A 366 -25.48 -9.00 5.11
N ASP A 367 -26.53 -9.22 4.33
CA ASP A 367 -27.88 -8.79 4.69
C ASP A 367 -28.54 -9.76 5.68
N ASN A 368 -29.76 -9.44 6.12
CA ASN A 368 -30.51 -10.27 7.07
C ASN A 368 -30.88 -11.66 6.51
N LYS A 369 -30.70 -11.89 5.21
CA LYS A 369 -30.93 -13.19 4.54
C LYS A 369 -29.63 -13.97 4.35
N GLY A 370 -28.49 -13.45 4.84
CA GLY A 370 -27.18 -14.07 4.66
C GLY A 370 -26.58 -13.88 3.26
N SER A 371 -27.14 -12.99 2.44
CA SER A 371 -26.62 -12.68 1.11
C SER A 371 -25.52 -11.62 1.20
N LEU A 372 -24.47 -11.75 0.38
CA LEU A 372 -23.38 -10.77 0.34
C LEU A 372 -23.91 -9.39 -0.08
N ALA A 373 -23.90 -8.44 0.86
CA ALA A 373 -24.36 -7.07 0.65
C ALA A 373 -23.25 -6.09 0.29
N GLY A 374 -21.99 -6.43 0.60
CA GLY A 374 -20.83 -5.63 0.22
C GLY A 374 -19.51 -6.32 0.53
N PHE A 375 -18.54 -6.12 -0.34
CA PHE A 375 -17.16 -6.60 -0.18
C PHE A 375 -16.19 -5.42 -0.20
N TYR A 376 -15.40 -5.25 0.85
CA TYR A 376 -14.59 -4.06 1.08
C TYR A 376 -13.11 -4.36 1.00
N LEU A 377 -12.42 -3.54 0.21
CA LEU A 377 -11.00 -3.70 -0.11
C LEU A 377 -10.28 -2.36 0.00
N LEU A 378 -9.08 -2.41 0.56
CA LEU A 378 -8.15 -1.29 0.54
C LEU A 378 -7.22 -1.42 -0.67
N LYS A 379 -6.94 -0.30 -1.32
CA LYS A 379 -5.93 -0.20 -2.39
C LYS A 379 -4.97 0.92 -2.04
N ASN A 380 -3.72 0.57 -1.74
CA ASN A 380 -2.69 1.58 -1.52
C ASN A 380 -2.02 1.95 -2.85
N ILE A 381 -1.88 3.24 -3.08
CA ILE A 381 -1.32 3.79 -4.32
C ILE A 381 0.10 4.25 -4.05
N ALA A 382 1.04 3.66 -4.80
CA ALA A 382 2.46 3.88 -4.62
C ALA A 382 2.82 5.36 -4.80
N ALA A 383 3.74 5.84 -3.96
CA ALA A 383 4.33 7.15 -4.15
C ALA A 383 5.09 7.18 -5.48
N PHE A 384 5.07 8.30 -6.20
CA PHE A 384 5.87 8.45 -7.42
C PHE A 384 5.58 7.40 -8.53
N GLY A 385 4.35 6.88 -8.60
CA GLY A 385 3.94 5.87 -9.57
C GLY A 385 4.36 4.44 -9.21
N GLY A 386 4.21 3.49 -10.15
CA GLY A 386 4.37 2.05 -9.87
C GLY A 386 5.77 1.60 -9.41
N LEU A 387 6.80 2.43 -9.59
CA LEU A 387 8.18 2.10 -9.23
C LEU A 387 8.43 2.04 -7.72
N ALA A 388 7.61 2.70 -6.89
CA ALA A 388 7.78 2.66 -5.44
C ALA A 388 7.03 1.51 -4.75
N ALA A 389 6.11 0.84 -5.46
CA ALA A 389 5.34 -0.28 -4.90
C ALA A 389 6.25 -1.44 -4.41
N PRO A 390 7.30 -1.86 -5.16
CA PRO A 390 8.27 -2.86 -4.67
C PRO A 390 9.04 -2.43 -3.42
N PHE A 391 9.05 -1.14 -3.09
CA PHE A 391 9.65 -0.58 -1.87
C PHE A 391 8.63 -0.25 -0.79
N GLY A 392 7.34 -0.55 -1.01
CA GLY A 392 6.30 -0.41 0.00
C GLY A 392 6.04 1.04 0.40
N VAL A 393 6.35 1.98 -0.49
CA VAL A 393 6.16 3.40 -0.25
C VAL A 393 4.88 3.84 -0.94
N PHE A 394 3.90 4.27 -0.15
CA PHE A 394 2.57 4.66 -0.61
C PHE A 394 2.27 6.08 -0.16
N ALA A 395 1.61 6.86 -1.02
CA ALA A 395 1.25 8.26 -0.74
C ALA A 395 -0.26 8.48 -0.61
N ARG A 396 -1.05 7.56 -1.14
CA ARG A 396 -2.51 7.61 -1.20
C ARG A 396 -3.10 6.22 -1.00
N GLY A 397 -4.40 6.18 -0.77
CA GLY A 397 -5.15 4.95 -0.65
C GLY A 397 -6.60 5.17 -1.08
N GLU A 398 -7.25 4.08 -1.42
CA GLU A 398 -8.67 4.05 -1.78
C GLU A 398 -9.34 2.94 -0.95
N LEU A 399 -10.52 3.22 -0.40
CA LEU A 399 -11.43 2.21 0.11
C LEU A 399 -12.50 1.92 -0.96
N HIS A 400 -12.61 0.67 -1.37
CA HIS A 400 -13.59 0.23 -2.37
C HIS A 400 -14.66 -0.60 -1.72
N ARG A 401 -15.92 -0.34 -2.08
CA ARG A 401 -16.99 -1.33 -1.98
C ARG A 401 -17.18 -1.99 -3.33
N LYS A 402 -17.17 -3.31 -3.35
CA LYS A 402 -17.51 -4.14 -4.51
C LYS A 402 -18.81 -4.88 -4.28
N ASP A 403 -19.64 -4.91 -5.32
CA ASP A 403 -20.88 -5.67 -5.36
C ASP A 403 -20.73 -6.85 -6.33
N TRP A 404 -21.35 -7.98 -5.99
CA TRP A 404 -21.41 -9.16 -6.84
C TRP A 404 -22.64 -9.12 -7.75
N ASN A 405 -22.44 -9.24 -9.06
CA ASN A 405 -23.52 -9.20 -10.05
C ASN A 405 -23.87 -10.58 -10.65
N GLY A 406 -23.34 -11.67 -10.09
CA GLY A 406 -23.48 -13.04 -10.63
C GLY A 406 -22.36 -13.48 -11.58
N LEU A 407 -21.55 -12.55 -12.09
CA LEU A 407 -20.45 -12.84 -13.01
C LEU A 407 -19.10 -12.29 -12.53
N SER A 408 -19.09 -11.07 -12.01
CA SER A 408 -17.89 -10.38 -11.56
C SER A 408 -18.19 -9.47 -10.38
N PHE A 409 -17.12 -9.00 -9.73
CA PHE A 409 -17.21 -7.91 -8.78
C PHE A 409 -17.02 -6.58 -9.51
N SER A 410 -17.96 -5.64 -9.31
CA SER A 410 -17.87 -4.27 -9.81
C SER A 410 -17.81 -3.28 -8.65
N ASN A 411 -17.14 -2.15 -8.83
CA ASN A 411 -17.13 -1.08 -7.83
C ASN A 411 -18.53 -0.49 -7.69
N SER A 412 -19.04 -0.50 -6.47
CA SER A 412 -20.27 0.20 -6.06
C SER A 412 -19.94 1.67 -5.80
N TRP A 413 -18.93 1.91 -4.97
CA TRP A 413 -18.36 3.21 -4.70
C TRP A 413 -16.88 3.08 -4.33
N VAL A 414 -16.18 4.20 -4.44
CA VAL A 414 -14.78 4.35 -4.05
C VAL A 414 -14.68 5.56 -3.13
N ALA A 415 -13.87 5.47 -2.09
CA ALA A 415 -13.56 6.57 -1.20
C ALA A 415 -12.06 6.83 -1.23
N GLU A 416 -11.69 8.05 -1.63
CA GLU A 416 -10.30 8.52 -1.59
C GLU A 416 -9.84 8.73 -0.15
N LEU A 417 -8.70 8.15 0.20
CA LEU A 417 -8.04 8.34 1.48
C LEU A 417 -6.94 9.39 1.29
N GLY A 418 -6.82 10.33 2.23
CA GLY A 418 -5.80 11.40 2.21
C GLY A 418 -4.37 10.92 2.49
N GLY A 419 -4.14 9.61 2.39
CA GLY A 419 -2.94 8.89 2.77
C GLY A 419 -3.13 7.40 2.48
N TYR A 420 -2.13 6.57 2.77
CA TYR A 420 -2.27 5.11 2.63
C TYR A 420 -2.95 4.51 3.86
N SER A 421 -3.39 3.27 3.77
CA SER A 421 -4.06 2.56 4.86
C SER A 421 -3.34 1.26 5.24
N THR A 422 -3.38 0.95 6.53
CA THR A 422 -2.81 -0.27 7.12
C THR A 422 -3.85 -1.13 7.84
N GLY A 423 -5.09 -0.68 7.97
CA GLY A 423 -6.12 -1.38 8.71
C GLY A 423 -7.54 -1.03 8.28
N LEU A 424 -8.40 -2.04 8.25
CA LEU A 424 -9.82 -1.99 7.92
C LEU A 424 -10.56 -2.89 8.90
N ALA A 425 -11.65 -2.41 9.50
CA ALA A 425 -12.54 -3.22 10.33
C ALA A 425 -14.00 -2.94 9.97
N LEU A 426 -14.81 -3.99 9.85
CA LEU A 426 -16.26 -3.87 9.88
C LEU A 426 -16.70 -3.91 11.34
N VAL A 427 -17.19 -2.79 11.84
CA VAL A 427 -17.53 -2.55 13.24
C VAL A 427 -19.03 -2.63 13.41
N SER A 428 -19.49 -3.27 14.48
CA SER A 428 -20.91 -3.32 14.88
C SER A 428 -21.05 -2.65 16.25
N PRO A 429 -21.24 -1.32 16.31
CA PRO A 429 -21.43 -0.61 17.57
C PRO A 429 -22.68 -1.11 18.31
N PRO A 430 -22.69 -1.19 19.64
CA PRO A 430 -23.80 -1.76 20.42
C PRO A 430 -25.16 -1.12 20.14
N ASN A 431 -25.17 0.20 19.89
CA ASN A 431 -26.38 0.99 19.66
C ASN A 431 -26.35 1.70 18.29
N GLY A 432 -25.65 1.14 17.30
CA GLY A 432 -25.42 1.77 16.01
C GLY A 432 -25.56 0.83 14.83
N ALA A 433 -25.70 1.42 13.63
CA ALA A 433 -25.55 0.66 12.40
C ALA A 433 -24.10 0.19 12.24
N GLN A 434 -23.91 -0.92 11.52
CA GLN A 434 -22.56 -1.33 11.13
C GLN A 434 -21.86 -0.22 10.35
N GLU A 435 -20.55 -0.14 10.54
CA GLU A 435 -19.71 0.85 9.87
C GLU A 435 -18.31 0.29 9.59
N LEU A 436 -17.59 0.92 8.68
CA LEU A 436 -16.21 0.58 8.35
C LEU A 436 -15.29 1.57 9.05
N ALA A 437 -14.39 1.09 9.89
CA ALA A 437 -13.29 1.86 10.43
C ALA A 437 -12.04 1.62 9.59
N VAL A 438 -11.34 2.69 9.20
CA VAL A 438 -10.12 2.64 8.39
C VAL A 438 -9.02 3.48 9.02
N ALA A 439 -7.85 2.87 9.26
CA ALA A 439 -6.66 3.61 9.66
C ALA A 439 -6.01 4.24 8.42
N VAL A 440 -5.84 5.56 8.41
CA VAL A 440 -5.24 6.33 7.32
C VAL A 440 -3.99 7.03 7.82
N VAL A 441 -2.84 6.70 7.23
CA VAL A 441 -1.55 7.34 7.49
C VAL A 441 -1.30 8.40 6.42
N GLY A 442 -1.37 9.67 6.83
CA GLY A 442 -1.14 10.81 5.95
C GLY A 442 0.33 10.99 5.56
N THR A 443 0.59 11.84 4.57
CA THR A 443 1.94 12.12 4.06
C THR A 443 2.90 12.72 5.10
N ALA A 444 2.36 13.38 6.14
CA ALA A 444 3.13 13.88 7.28
C ALA A 444 3.50 12.79 8.31
N GLY A 445 3.16 11.52 8.06
CA GLY A 445 3.41 10.41 8.97
C GLY A 445 2.49 10.37 10.20
N LYS A 446 1.38 11.10 10.16
CA LYS A 446 0.34 11.08 11.21
C LYS A 446 -0.79 10.13 10.83
N THR A 447 -1.37 9.45 11.80
CA THR A 447 -2.49 8.53 11.59
C THR A 447 -3.81 9.19 11.96
N SER A 448 -4.89 8.85 11.28
CA SER A 448 -6.26 9.13 11.72
C SER A 448 -7.16 7.91 11.41
N VAL A 449 -8.26 7.75 12.13
CA VAL A 449 -9.24 6.68 11.90
C VAL A 449 -10.49 7.29 11.30
N TRP A 450 -10.91 6.77 10.15
CA TRP A 450 -12.03 7.28 9.37
C TRP A 450 -13.17 6.26 9.42
N ALA A 451 -14.39 6.73 9.65
CA ALA A 451 -15.59 5.91 9.64
C ALA A 451 -16.35 6.11 8.32
N PHE A 452 -16.75 5.02 7.70
CA PHE A 452 -17.61 5.01 6.51
C PHE A 452 -18.83 4.15 6.75
N ASP A 453 -19.93 4.54 6.15
CA ASP A 453 -21.05 3.62 5.99
C ASP A 453 -20.62 2.42 5.13
N PRO A 454 -21.05 1.20 5.45
CA PRO A 454 -20.79 0.04 4.60
C PRO A 454 -21.51 0.16 3.25
#